data_AF-A0A5N6YNM8-F1
#
_entry.id   AF-A0A5N6YNM8-F1
#
_cell.length_a   1.000
_cell.length_b   1.000
_cell.length_c   1.000
_cell.angle_alpha   90.00
_cell.angle_beta   90.00
_cell.angle_gamma   90.00
#
_symmetry.space_group_name_H-M   'P 1'
#
loop_
_entity.id
_entity.type
_entity.pdbx_description
1 polymer ?
#
loop_
_entity_poly.entity_id
_entity_poly.type
_entity_poly.pdbx_seq_one_letter_code
_entity_poly.pdbx_strand_id
1 'polypeptide(L)'
;MKRSSESADDTSYRVERESPDIACFCRHYALRRHRYEEKANLGSMQCRADWVKYIGPIERWGSCNPYEGHFGSVNCAIISGTKQIQSKMMLELRSIDPTYAEVVPDSWKTMIATTAKHDKAKPFSNLDDYVNYRIIDTGAPFVDTLMRFGMGILLTEEEIETVAPIVKPCYAALGLANDYFSFDVEWKEFQERQSDEGAMTNAAWLFKQWNTLAYQVPGNIAWSLRCPQYHPELCDEAGCLLEDEAGPADYIRSLPSRGVRKAFVDAMNVWLVLPNDVVNRVKSIAETLHNASLMSDDIEDSSPLRPGQPAAHTIFGQGQTTNSANYLLIQAMDQVRQLDNPQCMDIFGEYPSQDEYPKMISQKTGSLFRIRDDYKNLTKDYATLKGFCEDLDEGKYSFPLVHALTTQPRNVQLRGILRESQNTKGMSLPLKQCVLEQLNQAGSMEYTHSILGKLMKNITVEIGPLEQKMGCSN
;
A
#
# COMPACT_ATOMS: atom_id res chain seq x y z
N MET A 1 2.32 25.64 -33.56
CA MET A 1 1.90 26.35 -32.34
C MET A 1 2.13 27.86 -32.46
N LYS A 2 1.05 28.66 -32.59
CA LYS A 2 1.08 30.10 -32.31
C LYS A 2 -0.16 30.40 -31.46
N ARG A 3 0.01 30.43 -30.14
CA ARG A 3 -0.89 31.19 -29.26
C ARG A 3 -0.08 32.37 -28.73
N SER A 4 -0.69 33.55 -28.79
CA SER A 4 -0.22 34.74 -28.08
C SER A 4 0.02 34.39 -26.61
N SER A 5 1.00 35.06 -26.00
CA SER A 5 1.38 34.93 -24.60
C SER A 5 0.28 35.46 -23.66
N GLU A 6 -0.89 34.83 -23.67
CA GLU A 6 -1.87 34.96 -22.60
C GLU A 6 -1.31 34.24 -21.39
N SER A 7 -1.21 34.97 -20.28
CA SER A 7 -0.70 34.45 -19.02
C SER A 7 -1.67 33.38 -18.53
N ALA A 8 -1.17 32.30 -17.92
CA ALA A 8 -2.03 31.30 -17.27
C ALA A 8 -3.00 31.90 -16.22
N ASP A 9 -2.76 33.15 -15.79
CA ASP A 9 -3.57 33.92 -14.84
C ASP A 9 -4.77 34.67 -15.48
N ASP A 10 -4.89 34.70 -16.81
CA ASP A 10 -5.96 35.43 -17.51
C ASP A 10 -7.34 34.77 -17.34
N THR A 11 -7.39 33.44 -17.31
CA THR A 11 -8.65 32.66 -17.24
C THR A 11 -8.83 31.89 -15.94
N SER A 12 -7.77 31.73 -15.16
CA SER A 12 -7.78 31.02 -13.88
C SER A 12 -6.97 31.77 -12.83
N TYR A 13 -7.23 31.49 -11.57
CA TYR A 13 -6.41 31.97 -10.45
C TYR A 13 -5.94 30.79 -9.62
N ARG A 14 -4.76 30.94 -9.01
CA ARG A 14 -4.27 29.95 -8.04
C ARG A 14 -5.16 30.03 -6.80
N VAL A 15 -5.62 28.87 -6.35
CA VAL A 15 -6.32 28.78 -5.07
C VAL A 15 -5.25 28.64 -3.99
N GLU A 16 -5.16 29.64 -3.11
CA GLU A 16 -4.39 29.50 -1.88
C GLU A 16 -5.09 28.47 -1.01
N ARG A 17 -4.44 27.33 -0.77
CA ARG A 17 -4.97 26.27 0.06
C ARG A 17 -4.42 26.44 1.48
N GLU A 18 -5.31 26.69 2.45
CA GLU A 18 -5.05 26.36 3.86
C GLU A 18 -5.33 24.88 4.13
N SER A 19 -6.17 24.23 3.31
CA SER A 19 -6.46 22.82 3.45
C SER A 19 -5.39 21.95 2.78
N PRO A 20 -5.11 20.80 3.37
CA PRO A 20 -4.13 19.91 2.82
C PRO A 20 -4.58 19.15 1.58
N ASP A 21 -3.59 18.77 0.77
CA ASP A 21 -3.78 18.05 -0.49
C ASP A 21 -4.69 16.83 -0.36
N ILE A 22 -5.45 16.53 -1.42
CA ILE A 22 -6.32 15.34 -1.52
C ILE A 22 -5.41 14.11 -1.49
N ALA A 23 -5.14 13.60 -0.29
CA ALA A 23 -4.33 12.41 -0.03
C ALA A 23 -2.96 12.37 -0.74
N CYS A 24 -2.29 13.53 -0.91
CA CYS A 24 -0.98 13.65 -1.59
C CYS A 24 -0.97 13.29 -3.09
N PHE A 25 -2.11 13.05 -3.73
CA PHE A 25 -2.18 12.65 -5.15
C PHE A 25 -1.71 13.76 -6.10
N CYS A 26 -1.70 15.02 -5.67
CA CYS A 26 -1.42 16.17 -6.53
C CYS A 26 -0.42 17.16 -5.89
N ARG A 27 0.39 16.71 -4.94
CA ARG A 27 1.27 17.54 -4.08
C ARG A 27 2.16 18.52 -4.84
N HIS A 28 2.60 18.14 -6.04
CA HIS A 28 3.49 18.95 -6.88
C HIS A 28 2.76 19.81 -7.93
N TYR A 29 1.42 19.78 -7.95
CA TYR A 29 0.59 20.52 -8.88
C TYR A 29 -0.16 21.65 -8.16
N ALA A 30 -0.11 22.84 -8.73
CA ALA A 30 -0.88 23.97 -8.20
C ALA A 30 -2.37 23.77 -8.48
N LEU A 31 -3.22 23.85 -7.44
CA LEU A 31 -4.66 23.96 -7.64
C LEU A 31 -4.98 25.34 -8.26
N ARG A 32 -5.68 25.32 -9.38
CA ARG A 32 -6.18 26.52 -10.04
C ARG A 32 -7.68 26.41 -10.23
N ARG A 33 -8.38 27.53 -10.07
CA ARG A 33 -9.82 27.65 -10.25
C ARG A 33 -10.09 28.61 -11.40
N HIS A 34 -11.00 28.22 -12.28
CA HIS A 34 -11.37 29.07 -13.40
C HIS A 34 -12.13 30.30 -12.88
N ARG A 35 -11.85 31.48 -13.44
CA ARG A 35 -12.49 32.74 -13.03
C ARG A 35 -13.99 32.78 -13.32
N TYR A 36 -14.43 31.98 -14.29
CA TYR A 36 -15.81 31.91 -14.77
C TYR A 36 -16.51 30.57 -14.45
N GLU A 37 -16.23 29.98 -13.30
CA GLU A 37 -16.81 28.69 -12.89
C GLU A 37 -18.35 28.71 -12.77
N GLU A 38 -18.95 29.89 -12.59
CA GLU A 38 -20.39 30.09 -12.61
C GLU A 38 -21.00 29.70 -13.95
N LYS A 39 -20.24 29.81 -15.05
CA LYS A 39 -20.70 29.34 -16.36
C LYS A 39 -20.81 27.82 -16.42
N ALA A 40 -19.91 27.10 -15.75
CA ALA A 40 -19.99 25.65 -15.61
C ALA A 40 -21.14 25.21 -14.70
N ASN A 41 -21.45 25.98 -13.63
CA ASN A 41 -22.67 25.82 -12.83
C ASN A 41 -23.93 25.94 -13.71
N LEU A 42 -24.02 27.01 -14.49
CA LEU A 42 -25.18 27.28 -15.36
C LEU A 42 -25.36 26.18 -16.41
N GLY A 43 -24.29 25.75 -17.06
CA GLY A 43 -24.33 24.63 -18.02
C GLY A 43 -24.81 23.33 -17.36
N SER A 44 -24.33 23.03 -16.15
CA SER A 44 -24.76 21.84 -15.40
C SER A 44 -26.23 21.93 -14.97
N MET A 45 -26.70 23.09 -14.52
CA MET A 45 -28.11 23.33 -14.19
C MET A 45 -29.01 23.21 -15.42
N GLN A 46 -28.58 23.72 -16.57
CA GLN A 46 -29.30 23.57 -17.82
C GLN A 46 -29.38 22.09 -18.25
N CYS A 47 -28.28 21.35 -18.11
CA CYS A 47 -28.28 19.91 -18.39
C CYS A 47 -29.24 19.14 -17.48
N ARG A 48 -29.37 19.52 -16.20
CA ARG A 48 -30.36 18.95 -15.27
C ARG A 48 -31.79 19.27 -15.70
N ALA A 49 -32.06 20.52 -16.06
CA ALA A 49 -33.38 20.93 -16.53
C ALA A 49 -33.77 20.16 -17.80
N ASP A 50 -32.82 19.98 -18.73
CA ASP A 50 -33.00 19.18 -19.94
C ASP A 50 -33.23 17.70 -19.59
N TRP A 51 -32.49 17.14 -18.62
CA TRP A 51 -32.70 15.76 -18.14
C TRP A 51 -34.11 15.55 -17.59
N VAL A 52 -34.57 16.42 -16.69
CA VAL A 52 -35.92 16.37 -16.12
C VAL A 52 -36.99 16.48 -17.21
N LYS A 53 -36.75 17.33 -18.21
CA LYS A 53 -37.69 17.58 -19.30
C LYS A 53 -37.78 16.42 -20.30
N TYR A 54 -36.64 15.83 -20.69
CA TYR A 54 -36.58 14.88 -21.80
C TYR A 54 -36.48 13.42 -21.36
N ILE A 55 -36.07 13.15 -20.12
CA ILE A 55 -35.80 11.78 -19.62
C ILE A 55 -36.69 11.47 -18.41
N GLY A 56 -36.62 12.27 -17.34
CA GLY A 56 -37.40 12.01 -16.12
C GLY A 56 -36.76 12.57 -14.84
N PRO A 57 -37.36 12.31 -13.67
CA PRO A 57 -36.88 12.85 -12.39
C PRO A 57 -35.45 12.40 -12.05
N ILE A 58 -34.73 13.24 -11.30
CA ILE A 58 -33.34 12.99 -10.89
C ILE A 58 -33.34 12.47 -9.44
N GLU A 59 -32.76 11.29 -9.23
CA GLU A 59 -32.67 10.66 -7.91
C GLU A 59 -31.31 10.86 -7.22
N ARG A 60 -30.25 11.17 -7.99
CA ARG A 60 -28.87 11.33 -7.49
C ARG A 60 -28.17 12.54 -8.11
N TRP A 61 -27.32 13.18 -7.32
CA TRP A 61 -26.57 14.38 -7.71
C TRP A 61 -25.14 14.02 -8.13
N GLY A 62 -24.70 14.56 -9.28
CA GLY A 62 -23.33 14.40 -9.80
C GLY A 62 -22.51 15.69 -9.73
N SER A 63 -21.90 16.07 -10.86
CA SER A 63 -20.91 17.13 -11.17
C SER A 63 -21.04 18.56 -10.60
N CYS A 64 -21.80 18.82 -9.54
CA CYS A 64 -21.76 20.12 -8.84
C CYS A 64 -21.37 19.93 -7.37
N ASN A 65 -20.11 20.21 -7.05
CA ASN A 65 -19.64 20.37 -5.68
C ASN A 65 -19.42 21.86 -5.38
N PRO A 66 -20.13 22.47 -4.41
CA PRO A 66 -19.96 23.88 -4.06
C PRO A 66 -18.62 24.20 -3.35
N TYR A 67 -17.89 23.19 -2.86
CA TYR A 67 -16.65 23.38 -2.08
C TYR A 67 -15.35 23.16 -2.90
N GLU A 68 -15.33 22.23 -3.86
CA GLU A 68 -14.10 21.80 -4.59
C GLU A 68 -14.09 22.16 -6.10
N GLY A 69 -15.18 22.74 -6.63
CA GLY A 69 -15.33 23.06 -8.06
C GLY A 69 -15.98 21.97 -8.90
N HIS A 70 -16.17 22.24 -10.20
CA HIS A 70 -16.89 21.36 -11.13
C HIS A 70 -15.97 20.36 -11.82
N PHE A 71 -16.30 19.08 -11.73
CA PHE A 71 -15.80 18.07 -12.65
C PHE A 71 -16.90 17.76 -13.66
N GLY A 72 -16.73 18.15 -14.92
CA GLY A 72 -17.74 17.92 -15.96
C GLY A 72 -17.90 16.43 -16.26
N SER A 73 -18.85 15.75 -15.62
CA SER A 73 -19.22 14.38 -15.98
C SER A 73 -20.47 14.39 -16.86
N VAL A 74 -20.31 14.21 -18.17
CA VAL A 74 -21.41 13.84 -19.06
C VAL A 74 -21.45 12.32 -19.14
N ASN A 75 -22.15 11.69 -18.19
CA ASN A 75 -22.43 10.26 -18.27
C ASN A 75 -23.87 10.10 -18.77
N CYS A 76 -24.04 10.02 -20.10
CA CYS A 76 -25.36 9.88 -20.72
C CYS A 76 -25.57 8.45 -21.20
N ALA A 77 -26.20 7.61 -20.37
CA ALA A 77 -26.69 6.30 -20.81
C ALA A 77 -27.76 6.46 -21.90
N ILE A 78 -27.88 5.49 -22.82
CA ILE A 78 -28.84 5.53 -23.93
C ILE A 78 -30.23 5.16 -23.40
N ILE A 79 -30.98 6.16 -22.92
CA ILE A 79 -32.40 6.08 -22.61
C ILE A 79 -33.14 6.98 -23.61
N SER A 80 -34.36 6.60 -24.02
CA SER A 80 -35.27 7.46 -24.78
C SER A 80 -35.35 8.86 -24.12
N GLY A 81 -34.83 9.90 -24.78
CA GLY A 81 -34.68 11.26 -24.23
C GLY A 81 -33.25 11.82 -24.29
N THR A 82 -32.22 10.97 -24.31
CA THR A 82 -30.82 11.43 -24.36
C THR A 82 -30.40 11.96 -25.73
N LYS A 83 -31.03 11.48 -26.82
CA LYS A 83 -30.75 11.93 -28.19
C LYS A 83 -31.05 13.41 -28.42
N GLN A 84 -32.11 13.94 -27.80
CA GLN A 84 -32.46 15.37 -27.88
C GLN A 84 -31.39 16.23 -27.19
N ILE A 85 -30.94 15.81 -26.01
CA ILE A 85 -29.89 16.50 -25.25
C ILE A 85 -28.56 16.45 -26.01
N GLN A 86 -28.18 15.30 -26.53
CA GLN A 86 -26.97 15.11 -27.33
C GLN A 86 -26.98 15.98 -28.60
N SER A 87 -28.11 16.04 -29.29
CA SER A 87 -28.25 16.85 -30.51
C SER A 87 -28.13 18.34 -30.21
N LYS A 88 -28.73 18.82 -29.10
CA LYS A 88 -28.57 20.19 -28.62
C LYS A 88 -27.11 20.52 -28.29
N MET A 89 -26.44 19.65 -27.53
CA MET A 89 -25.00 19.81 -27.21
C MET A 89 -24.13 19.91 -28.47
N MET A 90 -24.38 19.05 -29.47
CA MET A 90 -23.61 19.07 -30.71
C MET A 90 -23.83 20.33 -31.55
N LEU A 91 -25.06 20.86 -31.58
CA LEU A 91 -25.35 22.13 -32.25
C LEU A 91 -24.66 23.30 -31.54
N GLU A 92 -24.65 23.30 -30.21
CA GLU A 92 -23.96 24.32 -29.42
C GLU A 92 -22.43 24.26 -29.65
N LEU A 93 -21.82 23.08 -29.58
CA LEU A 93 -20.38 22.92 -29.85
C LEU A 93 -20.00 23.42 -31.25
N ARG A 94 -20.79 23.06 -32.28
CA ARG A 94 -20.57 23.54 -33.66
C ARG A 94 -20.76 25.04 -33.81
N SER A 95 -21.65 25.64 -33.03
CA SER A 95 -21.86 27.09 -33.04
C SER A 95 -20.70 27.87 -32.43
N ILE A 96 -19.96 27.25 -31.51
CA ILE A 96 -18.77 27.83 -30.87
C ILE A 96 -17.58 27.73 -31.83
N ASP A 97 -17.26 26.51 -32.27
CA ASP A 97 -16.18 26.28 -33.23
C ASP A 97 -16.49 25.07 -34.12
N PRO A 98 -16.87 25.28 -35.40
CA PRO A 98 -17.20 24.20 -36.32
C PRO A 98 -16.06 23.21 -36.54
N THR A 99 -14.81 23.69 -36.64
CA THR A 99 -13.66 22.85 -36.98
C THR A 99 -13.30 21.92 -35.83
N TYR A 100 -13.29 22.43 -34.60
CA TYR A 100 -12.99 21.60 -33.43
C TYR A 100 -14.17 20.71 -33.03
N ALA A 101 -15.41 21.10 -33.35
CA ALA A 101 -16.58 20.29 -33.07
C ALA A 101 -16.69 19.04 -33.97
N GLU A 102 -15.93 18.95 -35.07
CA GLU A 102 -15.95 17.78 -35.97
C GLU A 102 -15.35 16.52 -35.35
N VAL A 103 -14.40 16.65 -34.42
CA VAL A 103 -13.74 15.50 -33.77
C VAL A 103 -14.52 14.92 -32.59
N VAL A 104 -15.42 15.70 -31.99
CA VAL A 104 -16.19 15.31 -30.80
C VAL A 104 -17.14 14.13 -31.06
N PRO A 105 -17.92 14.07 -32.16
CA PRO A 105 -18.84 12.97 -32.43
C PRO A 105 -18.18 11.59 -32.48
N ASP A 106 -17.02 11.46 -33.11
CA ASP A 106 -16.37 10.15 -33.28
C ASP A 106 -15.71 9.69 -31.98
N SER A 107 -15.16 10.62 -31.20
CA SER A 107 -14.72 10.36 -29.82
C SER A 107 -15.89 9.93 -28.92
N TRP A 108 -17.03 10.62 -29.03
CA TRP A 108 -18.25 10.29 -28.28
C TRP A 108 -18.80 8.91 -28.65
N LYS A 109 -18.89 8.58 -29.95
CA LYS A 109 -19.31 7.25 -30.42
C LYS A 109 -18.38 6.16 -29.89
N THR A 110 -17.09 6.42 -29.88
CA THR A 110 -16.08 5.49 -29.38
C THR A 110 -16.28 5.24 -27.89
N MET A 111 -16.45 6.30 -27.09
CA MET A 111 -16.71 6.20 -25.66
C MET A 111 -18.01 5.45 -25.35
N ILE A 112 -19.11 5.71 -26.08
CA ILE A 112 -20.34 4.92 -25.94
C ILE A 112 -20.10 3.45 -26.31
N ALA A 113 -19.40 3.19 -27.42
CA ALA A 113 -19.17 1.83 -27.90
C ALA A 113 -18.29 1.02 -26.95
N THR A 114 -17.37 1.66 -26.22
CA THR A 114 -16.53 1.01 -25.21
C THR A 114 -17.29 0.89 -23.88
N THR A 115 -17.73 1.99 -23.28
CA THR A 115 -18.38 1.99 -21.96
C THR A 115 -19.70 1.23 -21.90
N ALA A 116 -20.50 1.19 -22.98
CA ALA A 116 -21.78 0.50 -22.99
C ALA A 116 -21.70 -0.99 -23.37
N LYS A 117 -20.58 -1.44 -23.94
CA LYS A 117 -20.39 -2.86 -24.35
C LYS A 117 -19.51 -3.65 -23.39
N HIS A 118 -18.81 -3.01 -22.45
CA HIS A 118 -17.93 -3.72 -21.55
C HIS A 118 -18.70 -4.35 -20.39
N ASP A 119 -18.52 -5.66 -20.28
CA ASP A 119 -19.01 -6.47 -19.19
C ASP A 119 -18.33 -6.02 -17.88
N LYS A 120 -19.11 -5.41 -16.97
CA LYS A 120 -18.64 -4.99 -15.63
C LYS A 120 -18.23 -6.17 -14.74
N ALA A 121 -18.33 -7.41 -15.23
CA ALA A 121 -17.83 -8.61 -14.58
C ALA A 121 -16.54 -9.15 -15.23
N LYS A 122 -15.88 -8.42 -16.14
CA LYS A 122 -14.65 -8.89 -16.79
C LYS A 122 -13.58 -9.22 -15.74
N PRO A 123 -13.05 -10.46 -15.70
CA PRO A 123 -11.96 -10.81 -14.80
C PRO A 123 -10.65 -10.19 -15.29
N PHE A 124 -9.88 -9.63 -14.36
CA PHE A 124 -8.53 -9.13 -14.61
C PHE A 124 -7.55 -9.98 -13.80
N SER A 125 -6.36 -10.23 -14.33
CA SER A 125 -5.31 -11.04 -13.69
C SER A 125 -4.13 -10.22 -13.17
N ASN A 126 -4.00 -8.95 -13.58
CA ASN A 126 -2.93 -8.05 -13.19
C ASN A 126 -3.36 -6.57 -13.33
N LEU A 127 -2.59 -5.69 -12.70
CA LEU A 127 -2.89 -4.25 -12.65
C LEU A 127 -2.78 -3.57 -14.01
N ASP A 128 -1.81 -3.94 -14.83
CA ASP A 128 -1.57 -3.25 -16.11
C ASP A 128 -2.74 -3.44 -17.08
N ASP A 129 -3.28 -4.66 -17.16
CA ASP A 129 -4.47 -4.97 -17.95
C ASP A 129 -5.70 -4.22 -17.42
N TYR A 130 -5.82 -4.10 -16.10
CA TYR A 130 -6.90 -3.34 -15.47
C TYR A 130 -6.77 -1.84 -15.75
N VAL A 131 -5.58 -1.26 -15.61
CA VAL A 131 -5.35 0.17 -15.84
C VAL A 131 -5.62 0.54 -17.30
N ASN A 132 -5.17 -0.28 -18.26
CA ASN A 132 -5.46 -0.07 -19.67
C ASN A 132 -6.96 -0.09 -19.98
N TYR A 133 -7.69 -1.00 -19.34
CA TYR A 133 -9.15 -1.01 -19.39
C TYR A 133 -9.76 0.23 -18.74
N ARG A 134 -9.30 0.58 -17.52
CA ARG A 134 -9.89 1.61 -16.67
C ARG A 134 -9.72 3.02 -17.25
N ILE A 135 -8.62 3.28 -17.96
CA ILE A 135 -8.43 4.53 -18.72
C ILE A 135 -9.57 4.72 -19.73
N ILE A 136 -10.01 3.65 -20.39
CA ILE A 136 -11.08 3.74 -21.39
C ILE A 136 -12.45 3.80 -20.70
N ASP A 137 -12.65 2.99 -19.66
CA ASP A 137 -13.91 2.87 -18.90
C ASP A 137 -14.29 4.17 -18.17
N THR A 138 -13.30 4.91 -17.66
CA THR A 138 -13.49 6.25 -17.07
C THR A 138 -13.82 7.33 -18.09
N GLY A 139 -13.79 7.00 -19.40
CA GLY A 139 -14.07 7.93 -20.48
C GLY A 139 -12.94 8.90 -20.78
N ALA A 140 -11.70 8.61 -20.36
CA ALA A 140 -10.57 9.52 -20.53
C ALA A 140 -10.35 10.03 -21.97
N PRO A 141 -10.45 9.22 -23.04
CA PRO A 141 -10.30 9.72 -24.42
C PRO A 141 -11.33 10.77 -24.81
N PHE A 142 -12.54 10.67 -24.25
CA PHE A 142 -13.60 11.63 -24.49
C PHE A 142 -13.37 12.92 -23.71
N VAL A 143 -12.99 12.80 -22.43
CA VAL A 143 -12.63 13.95 -21.59
C VAL A 143 -11.46 14.73 -22.20
N ASP A 144 -10.44 14.02 -22.69
CA ASP A 144 -9.30 14.59 -23.42
C ASP A 144 -9.75 15.42 -24.63
N THR A 145 -10.69 14.88 -25.41
CA THR A 145 -11.26 15.54 -26.58
C THR A 145 -12.02 16.82 -26.20
N LEU A 146 -12.81 16.78 -25.13
CA LEU A 146 -13.53 17.96 -24.63
C LEU A 146 -12.59 19.03 -24.03
N MET A 147 -11.55 18.62 -23.30
CA MET A 147 -10.55 19.53 -22.76
C MET A 147 -9.81 20.25 -23.90
N ARG A 148 -9.39 19.51 -24.92
CA ARG A 148 -8.76 20.06 -26.12
C ARG A 148 -9.69 21.01 -26.89
N PHE A 149 -10.96 20.66 -27.03
CA PHE A 149 -11.97 21.57 -27.59
C PHE A 149 -12.06 22.87 -26.79
N GLY A 150 -12.21 22.78 -25.46
CA GLY A 150 -12.29 23.97 -24.58
C GLY A 150 -11.01 24.81 -24.59
N MET A 151 -9.86 24.20 -24.85
CA MET A 151 -8.58 24.89 -24.98
C MET A 151 -8.31 25.40 -26.40
N GLY A 152 -9.09 25.01 -27.41
CA GLY A 152 -8.82 25.31 -28.82
C GLY A 152 -7.51 24.65 -29.31
N ILE A 153 -7.29 23.39 -28.92
CA ILE A 153 -6.12 22.59 -29.32
C ILE A 153 -6.58 21.45 -30.22
N LEU A 154 -6.04 21.38 -31.43
CA LEU A 154 -6.28 20.30 -32.38
C LEU A 154 -4.94 19.62 -32.61
N LEU A 155 -4.89 18.33 -32.34
CA LEU A 155 -3.70 17.52 -32.55
C LEU A 155 -3.94 16.58 -33.72
N THR A 156 -2.91 16.36 -34.53
CA THR A 156 -2.91 15.28 -35.53
C THR A 156 -2.78 13.91 -34.83
N GLU A 157 -3.09 12.82 -35.54
CA GLU A 157 -2.90 11.46 -35.00
C GLU A 157 -1.44 11.22 -34.57
N GLU A 158 -0.48 11.70 -35.35
CA GLU A 158 0.96 11.61 -35.04
C GLU A 158 1.34 12.40 -33.76
N GLU A 159 0.76 13.58 -33.57
CA GLU A 159 0.96 14.37 -32.36
C GLU A 159 0.33 13.71 -31.13
N ILE A 160 -0.83 13.07 -31.30
CA ILE A 160 -1.49 12.28 -30.24
C ILE A 160 -0.61 11.10 -29.82
N GLU A 161 -0.04 10.37 -30.78
CA GLU A 161 0.90 9.27 -30.51
C GLU A 161 2.15 9.76 -29.78
N THR A 162 2.66 10.93 -30.16
CA THR A 162 3.84 11.54 -29.54
C THR A 162 3.63 11.87 -28.07
N VAL A 163 2.45 12.37 -27.68
CA VAL A 163 2.15 12.74 -26.28
C VAL A 163 1.58 11.59 -25.45
N ALA A 164 1.17 10.49 -26.09
CA ALA A 164 0.56 9.34 -25.42
C ALA A 164 1.36 8.79 -24.22
N PRO A 165 2.71 8.71 -24.24
CA PRO A 165 3.49 8.23 -23.08
C PRO A 165 3.37 9.12 -21.84
N ILE A 166 3.04 10.40 -22.00
CA ILE A 166 2.85 11.36 -20.90
C ILE A 166 1.40 11.35 -20.44
N VAL A 167 0.47 11.29 -21.38
CA VAL A 167 -0.97 11.38 -21.14
C VAL A 167 -1.52 10.12 -20.47
N LYS A 168 -1.03 8.93 -20.84
CA LYS A 168 -1.48 7.64 -20.28
C LYS A 168 -1.31 7.54 -18.75
N PRO A 169 -0.12 7.84 -18.17
CA PRO A 169 0.05 7.86 -16.71
C PRO A 169 -0.91 8.82 -15.98
N CYS A 170 -1.20 9.99 -16.57
CA CYS A 170 -2.14 10.95 -15.97
C CYS A 170 -3.56 10.37 -15.86
N TYR A 171 -4.03 9.72 -16.92
CA TYR A 171 -5.35 9.08 -16.90
C TYR A 171 -5.40 7.81 -16.05
N ALA A 172 -4.30 7.06 -15.98
CA ALA A 172 -4.18 5.95 -15.04
C ALA A 172 -4.32 6.44 -13.59
N ALA A 173 -3.61 7.51 -13.23
CA ALA A 173 -3.67 8.10 -11.89
C ALA A 173 -5.09 8.61 -11.56
N LEU A 174 -5.76 9.29 -12.50
CA LEU A 174 -7.14 9.75 -12.31
C LEU A 174 -8.13 8.59 -12.16
N GLY A 175 -7.98 7.51 -12.94
CA GLY A 175 -8.84 6.34 -12.85
C GLY A 175 -8.68 5.60 -11.52
N LEU A 176 -7.44 5.40 -11.06
CA LEU A 176 -7.16 4.77 -9.78
C LEU A 176 -7.56 5.65 -8.58
N ALA A 177 -7.41 6.97 -8.69
CA ALA A 177 -7.92 7.90 -7.67
C ALA A 177 -9.45 7.87 -7.62
N ASN A 178 -10.13 7.78 -8.77
CA ASN A 178 -11.58 7.59 -8.80
C ASN A 178 -11.98 6.31 -8.08
N ASP A 179 -11.37 5.17 -8.41
CA ASP A 179 -11.64 3.88 -7.76
C ASP A 179 -11.49 3.93 -6.24
N TYR A 180 -10.51 4.67 -5.76
CA TYR A 180 -10.26 4.88 -4.34
C TYR A 180 -11.41 5.65 -3.69
N PHE A 181 -11.79 6.81 -4.24
CA PHE A 181 -12.82 7.66 -3.65
C PHE A 181 -14.25 7.15 -3.88
N SER A 182 -14.49 6.39 -4.94
CA SER A 182 -15.80 5.80 -5.25
C SER A 182 -16.01 4.43 -4.62
N PHE A 183 -14.98 3.82 -4.02
CA PHE A 183 -15.00 2.44 -3.53
C PHE A 183 -16.22 2.15 -2.64
N ASP A 184 -16.48 2.97 -1.62
CA ASP A 184 -17.57 2.71 -0.66
C ASP A 184 -18.95 2.73 -1.34
N VAL A 185 -19.13 3.63 -2.31
CA VAL A 185 -20.37 3.75 -3.08
C VAL A 185 -20.53 2.54 -4.00
N GLU A 186 -19.47 2.19 -4.73
CA GLU A 186 -19.46 1.05 -5.65
C GLU A 186 -19.61 -0.29 -4.92
N TRP A 187 -19.01 -0.42 -3.75
CA TRP A 187 -19.12 -1.59 -2.88
C TRP A 187 -20.54 -1.77 -2.37
N LYS A 188 -21.19 -0.70 -1.91
CA LYS A 188 -22.59 -0.75 -1.49
C LYS A 188 -23.50 -1.18 -2.65
N GLU A 189 -23.29 -0.61 -3.84
CA GLU A 189 -24.04 -1.03 -5.04
C GLU A 189 -23.77 -2.49 -5.42
N PHE A 190 -22.54 -2.96 -5.26
CA PHE A 190 -22.18 -4.36 -5.50
C PHE A 190 -22.89 -5.29 -4.52
N GLN A 191 -23.02 -4.93 -3.24
CA GLN A 191 -23.76 -5.70 -2.23
C GLN A 191 -25.27 -5.76 -2.49
N GLU A 192 -25.85 -4.68 -3.03
CA GLU A 192 -27.28 -4.59 -3.33
C GLU A 192 -27.67 -5.38 -4.60
N ARG A 193 -26.73 -5.60 -5.53
CA ARG A 193 -26.90 -6.48 -6.69
C ARG A 193 -26.88 -7.93 -6.23
N GLN A 194 -28.04 -8.53 -5.96
CA GLN A 194 -28.22 -9.96 -5.64
C GLN A 194 -27.88 -10.88 -6.84
N SER A 195 -26.68 -10.81 -7.41
CA SER A 195 -26.23 -11.67 -8.51
C SER A 195 -25.04 -12.53 -8.10
N ASP A 196 -25.15 -13.84 -8.29
CA ASP A 196 -24.11 -14.85 -8.05
C ASP A 196 -22.86 -14.73 -8.96
N GLU A 197 -22.76 -13.69 -9.80
CA GLU A 197 -21.61 -13.44 -10.67
C GLU A 197 -20.64 -12.45 -9.99
N GLY A 198 -19.73 -13.01 -9.20
CA GLY A 198 -18.87 -12.30 -8.24
C GLY A 198 -17.64 -11.63 -8.84
N ALA A 199 -17.81 -10.46 -9.46
CA ALA A 199 -16.68 -9.55 -9.68
C ALA A 199 -17.05 -8.06 -9.61
N MET A 200 -16.20 -7.25 -8.97
CA MET A 200 -16.33 -5.78 -8.96
C MET A 200 -15.20 -5.15 -9.77
N THR A 201 -15.54 -4.29 -10.73
CA THR A 201 -14.56 -3.56 -11.55
C THR A 201 -13.98 -2.35 -10.81
N ASN A 202 -13.17 -2.62 -9.78
CA ASN A 202 -12.50 -1.57 -8.99
C ASN A 202 -11.10 -2.06 -8.59
N ALA A 203 -10.08 -1.21 -8.73
CA ALA A 203 -8.70 -1.55 -8.39
C ALA A 203 -8.56 -2.14 -6.98
N ALA A 204 -9.20 -1.55 -5.97
CA ALA A 204 -9.07 -2.00 -4.58
C ALA A 204 -9.62 -3.43 -4.37
N TRP A 205 -10.70 -3.78 -5.08
CA TRP A 205 -11.26 -5.13 -5.04
C TRP A 205 -10.41 -6.14 -5.83
N LEU A 206 -9.88 -5.74 -6.99
CA LEU A 206 -9.02 -6.61 -7.79
C LEU A 206 -7.69 -6.91 -7.09
N PHE A 207 -7.09 -5.90 -6.46
CA PHE A 207 -5.90 -6.07 -5.62
C PHE A 207 -6.14 -7.06 -4.48
N LYS A 208 -7.32 -7.03 -3.86
CA LYS A 208 -7.71 -8.01 -2.85
C LYS A 208 -7.73 -9.43 -3.42
N GLN A 209 -8.30 -9.62 -4.61
CA GLN A 209 -8.40 -10.93 -5.26
C GLN A 209 -7.02 -11.47 -5.68
N TRP A 210 -6.16 -10.63 -6.26
CA TRP A 210 -4.83 -11.04 -6.72
C TRP A 210 -3.89 -11.42 -5.57
N ASN A 211 -4.06 -10.80 -4.42
CA ASN A 211 -3.14 -10.96 -3.28
C ASN A 211 -3.70 -11.84 -2.15
N THR A 212 -4.85 -12.50 -2.34
CA THR A 212 -5.44 -13.41 -1.33
C THR A 212 -5.71 -12.73 0.03
N LEU A 213 -5.97 -11.42 0.03
CA LEU A 213 -6.19 -10.67 1.26
C LEU A 213 -7.59 -10.96 1.82
N ALA A 214 -7.67 -11.72 2.91
CA ALA A 214 -8.89 -11.88 3.69
C ALA A 214 -9.26 -10.51 4.31
N TYR A 215 -10.44 -10.00 3.95
CA TYR A 215 -11.14 -8.85 4.54
C TYR A 215 -10.29 -7.86 5.37
N GLN A 216 -9.40 -7.12 4.71
CA GLN A 216 -8.86 -5.86 5.24
C GLN A 216 -8.67 -4.91 4.07
N VAL A 217 -9.40 -3.78 4.09
CA VAL A 217 -8.97 -2.60 3.34
C VAL A 217 -7.53 -2.34 3.78
N PRO A 218 -6.54 -2.27 2.87
CA PRO A 218 -5.16 -2.05 3.25
C PRO A 218 -5.06 -0.77 4.09
N GLY A 219 -4.41 -0.84 5.25
CA GLY A 219 -4.24 0.27 6.19
C GLY A 219 -3.65 1.54 5.57
N ASN A 220 -3.07 1.45 4.37
CA ASN A 220 -2.58 2.56 3.56
C ASN A 220 -3.70 3.57 3.18
N ILE A 221 -4.96 3.14 3.19
CA ILE A 221 -6.16 3.95 2.92
C ILE A 221 -6.67 4.67 4.19
N ALA A 222 -6.69 3.97 5.33
CA ALA A 222 -7.08 4.57 6.62
C ALA A 222 -6.04 5.58 7.13
N TRP A 223 -4.77 5.40 6.75
CA TRP A 223 -3.68 6.35 7.01
C TRP A 223 -3.88 7.71 6.32
N SER A 224 -4.46 7.71 5.12
CA SER A 224 -4.75 8.92 4.36
C SER A 224 -5.82 9.79 5.02
N LEU A 225 -6.71 9.19 5.82
CA LEU A 225 -7.79 9.88 6.54
C LEU A 225 -7.38 10.40 7.92
N ARG A 226 -6.17 10.08 8.41
CA ARG A 226 -5.67 10.45 9.75
C ARG A 226 -4.23 10.98 9.72
N CYS A 227 -3.84 11.62 8.62
CA CYS A 227 -2.51 12.21 8.48
C CYS A 227 -2.33 13.35 9.51
N PRO A 228 -1.31 13.31 10.40
CA PRO A 228 -1.05 14.33 11.41
C PRO A 228 -0.83 15.75 10.87
N GLN A 229 -0.56 15.86 9.58
CA GLN A 229 -0.36 17.13 8.90
C GLN A 229 -1.68 17.92 8.75
N TYR A 230 -2.84 17.26 8.87
CA TYR A 230 -4.10 17.76 8.30
C TYR A 230 -5.22 18.09 9.33
N HIS A 231 -5.09 17.60 10.57
CA HIS A 231 -5.98 17.93 11.69
C HIS A 231 -5.19 17.88 13.02
N PRO A 232 -4.42 18.91 13.37
CA PRO A 232 -3.56 18.89 14.56
C PRO A 232 -4.35 18.69 15.86
N GLU A 233 -5.51 19.33 16.01
CA GLU A 233 -6.43 19.11 17.13
C GLU A 233 -6.98 17.67 17.24
N LEU A 234 -7.19 16.97 16.13
CA LEU A 234 -7.59 15.56 16.13
C LEU A 234 -6.41 14.62 16.32
N CYS A 235 -5.17 15.10 16.21
CA CYS A 235 -3.97 14.31 16.51
C CYS A 235 -3.73 14.22 18.01
N ASP A 236 -4.02 15.30 18.75
CA ASP A 236 -4.04 15.26 20.20
C ASP A 236 -5.27 14.48 20.69
N GLU A 237 -6.44 14.58 20.04
CA GLU A 237 -7.64 13.85 20.46
C GLU A 237 -7.63 12.36 20.03
N ALA A 238 -7.12 12.03 18.84
CA ALA A 238 -6.88 10.64 18.42
C ALA A 238 -5.62 10.04 19.05
N GLY A 239 -4.61 10.88 19.33
CA GLY A 239 -3.48 10.55 20.18
C GLY A 239 -3.97 10.22 21.58
N CYS A 240 -4.79 11.07 22.20
CA CYS A 240 -5.47 10.79 23.45
C CYS A 240 -6.39 9.57 23.36
N LEU A 241 -7.13 9.31 22.27
CA LEU A 241 -7.96 8.10 22.12
C LEU A 241 -7.13 6.82 21.91
N LEU A 242 -5.93 6.93 21.30
CA LEU A 242 -4.95 5.84 21.14
C LEU A 242 -4.02 5.69 22.36
N GLU A 243 -3.89 6.72 23.19
CA GLU A 243 -3.13 6.79 24.45
C GLU A 243 -4.01 6.47 25.67
N ASP A 244 -5.33 6.76 25.64
CA ASP A 244 -6.31 6.42 26.68
C ASP A 244 -6.82 4.99 26.53
N GLU A 245 -6.78 4.40 25.33
CA GLU A 245 -6.91 2.96 25.19
C GLU A 245 -5.54 2.34 25.41
N ALA A 246 -5.30 1.82 26.62
CA ALA A 246 -4.20 0.90 26.94
C ALA A 246 -4.23 -0.35 26.03
N GLY A 247 -3.81 -0.17 24.77
CA GLY A 247 -4.13 -1.05 23.65
C GLY A 247 -2.96 -1.96 23.23
N PRO A 248 -2.97 -2.46 21.98
CA PRO A 248 -1.97 -3.41 21.49
C PRO A 248 -0.51 -2.89 21.58
N ALA A 249 -0.29 -1.59 21.37
CA ALA A 249 1.02 -0.97 21.40
C ALA A 249 1.64 -0.92 22.81
N ASP A 250 0.84 -0.62 23.84
CA ASP A 250 1.31 -0.66 25.23
C ASP A 250 1.46 -2.07 25.73
N TYR A 251 0.56 -2.96 25.31
CA TYR A 251 0.67 -4.37 25.60
C TYR A 251 2.00 -4.95 25.09
N ILE A 252 2.33 -4.76 23.80
CA ILE A 252 3.60 -5.28 23.25
C ILE A 252 4.83 -4.67 23.94
N ARG A 253 4.78 -3.39 24.35
CA ARG A 253 5.85 -2.71 25.11
C ARG A 253 5.99 -3.27 26.53
N SER A 254 4.91 -3.71 27.14
CA SER A 254 4.91 -4.30 28.49
C SER A 254 5.52 -5.71 28.53
N LEU A 255 5.57 -6.38 27.37
CA LEU A 255 6.09 -7.74 27.30
C LEU A 255 7.61 -7.79 27.49
N PRO A 256 8.13 -8.83 28.17
CA PRO A 256 9.56 -8.97 28.41
C PRO A 256 10.33 -9.10 27.09
N SER A 257 11.31 -8.21 26.87
CA SER A 257 12.18 -8.22 25.70
C SER A 257 13.59 -8.71 26.05
N ARG A 258 14.27 -9.36 25.09
CA ARG A 258 15.63 -9.92 25.29
C ARG A 258 16.74 -8.85 25.26
N GLY A 259 16.42 -7.57 25.05
CA GLY A 259 17.39 -6.47 25.07
C GLY A 259 18.46 -6.43 23.97
N VAL A 260 18.49 -7.41 23.06
CA VAL A 260 19.55 -7.59 22.04
C VAL A 260 19.81 -6.33 21.22
N ARG A 261 18.77 -5.63 20.76
CA ARG A 261 18.91 -4.40 19.96
C ARG A 261 19.53 -3.25 20.75
N LYS A 262 19.12 -3.07 22.00
CA LYS A 262 19.70 -2.05 22.88
C LYS A 262 21.19 -2.31 23.09
N ALA A 263 21.54 -3.57 23.37
CA ALA A 263 22.93 -3.99 23.49
C ALA A 263 23.74 -3.80 22.19
N PHE A 264 23.13 -4.02 21.02
CA PHE A 264 23.79 -3.76 19.74
C PHE A 264 24.08 -2.27 19.52
N VAL A 265 23.14 -1.39 19.83
CA VAL A 265 23.35 0.06 19.76
C VAL A 265 24.43 0.50 20.76
N ASP A 266 24.41 -0.05 21.98
CA ASP A 266 25.43 0.20 22.99
C ASP A 266 26.83 -0.22 22.53
N ALA A 267 26.94 -1.43 21.96
CA ALA A 267 28.18 -1.94 21.40
C ALA A 267 28.71 -1.01 20.29
N MET A 268 27.88 -0.61 19.32
CA MET A 268 28.32 0.34 18.28
C MET A 268 28.75 1.69 18.87
N ASN A 269 28.12 2.15 19.95
CA ASN A 269 28.45 3.42 20.56
C ASN A 269 29.80 3.45 21.29
N VAL A 270 30.38 2.29 21.65
CA VAL A 270 31.77 2.21 22.13
C VAL A 270 32.74 2.81 21.11
N TRP A 271 32.45 2.64 19.82
CA TRP A 271 33.26 3.17 18.72
C TRP A 271 32.80 4.54 18.22
N LEU A 272 31.48 4.77 18.15
CA LEU A 272 30.93 6.00 17.59
C LEU A 272 30.94 7.19 18.55
N VAL A 273 30.96 6.93 19.87
CA VAL A 273 31.04 7.92 20.95
C VAL A 273 30.04 9.06 20.76
N LEU A 274 28.78 8.70 20.49
CA LEU A 274 27.70 9.66 20.30
C LEU A 274 27.16 10.15 21.65
N PRO A 275 26.55 11.36 21.68
CA PRO A 275 25.85 11.86 22.86
C PRO A 275 24.76 10.89 23.34
N ASN A 276 24.63 10.74 24.67
CA ASN A 276 23.69 9.79 25.28
C ASN A 276 22.23 10.03 24.86
N ASP A 277 21.83 11.27 24.65
CA ASP A 277 20.51 11.65 24.15
C ASP A 277 20.25 11.11 22.74
N VAL A 278 21.24 11.22 21.84
CA VAL A 278 21.15 10.66 20.47
C VAL A 278 21.08 9.14 20.54
N VAL A 279 21.93 8.50 21.33
CA VAL A 279 21.94 7.04 21.52
C VAL A 279 20.60 6.53 22.05
N ASN A 280 20.04 7.22 23.05
CA ASN A 280 18.74 6.86 23.62
C ASN A 280 17.60 7.04 22.61
N ARG A 281 17.62 8.11 21.80
CA ARG A 281 16.65 8.30 20.70
C ARG A 281 16.75 7.16 19.67
N VAL A 282 17.96 6.79 19.25
CA VAL A 282 18.17 5.66 18.30
C VAL A 282 17.69 4.33 18.90
N LYS A 283 17.97 4.05 20.18
CA LYS A 283 17.43 2.87 20.86
C LYS A 283 15.91 2.86 20.89
N SER A 284 15.29 4.01 21.17
CA SER A 284 13.83 4.17 21.15
C SER A 284 13.26 3.87 19.77
N ILE A 285 13.82 4.48 18.71
CA ILE A 285 13.40 4.23 17.32
C ILE A 285 13.49 2.75 16.98
N ALA A 286 14.63 2.11 17.27
CA ALA A 286 14.84 0.70 16.99
C ALA A 286 13.88 -0.22 17.76
N GLU A 287 13.49 0.15 18.98
CA GLU A 287 12.51 -0.57 19.78
C GLU A 287 11.09 -0.39 19.24
N THR A 288 10.70 0.83 18.86
CA THR A 288 9.41 1.14 18.24
C THR A 288 9.21 0.36 16.93
N LEU A 289 10.19 0.41 16.02
CA LEU A 289 10.17 -0.33 14.75
C LEU A 289 10.07 -1.83 14.96
N HIS A 290 10.83 -2.34 15.93
CA HIS A 290 10.79 -3.75 16.24
C HIS A 290 9.41 -4.16 16.77
N ASN A 291 8.86 -3.43 17.74
CA ASN A 291 7.55 -3.77 18.28
C ASN A 291 6.46 -3.73 17.21
N ALA A 292 6.53 -2.77 16.27
CA ALA A 292 5.66 -2.74 15.10
C ALA A 292 5.81 -4.01 14.25
N SER A 293 7.04 -4.39 13.89
CA SER A 293 7.30 -5.57 13.07
C SER A 293 6.83 -6.85 13.75
N LEU A 294 7.00 -6.96 15.07
CA LEU A 294 6.57 -8.12 15.85
C LEU A 294 5.06 -8.33 15.85
N MET A 295 4.29 -7.24 15.94
CA MET A 295 2.84 -7.31 15.92
C MET A 295 2.33 -7.75 14.54
N SER A 296 2.98 -7.32 13.46
CA SER A 296 2.69 -7.77 12.11
C SER A 296 3.10 -9.22 11.90
N ASP A 297 4.33 -9.61 12.30
CA ASP A 297 4.83 -10.99 12.25
C ASP A 297 3.84 -11.94 12.94
N ASP A 298 3.44 -11.65 14.18
CA ASP A 298 2.53 -12.54 14.92
C ASP A 298 1.19 -12.75 14.20
N ILE A 299 0.70 -11.75 13.45
CA ILE A 299 -0.53 -11.88 12.65
C ILE A 299 -0.28 -12.71 11.40
N GLU A 300 0.80 -12.41 10.66
CA GLU A 300 1.17 -13.09 9.42
C GLU A 300 1.42 -14.59 9.66
N ASP A 301 2.14 -14.90 10.74
CA ASP A 301 2.47 -16.27 11.16
C ASP A 301 1.32 -16.95 11.90
N SER A 302 0.23 -16.20 12.21
CA SER A 302 -0.88 -16.67 13.04
C SER A 302 -0.42 -17.20 14.42
N SER A 303 0.65 -16.61 14.96
CA SER A 303 1.28 -17.00 16.23
C SER A 303 0.35 -16.71 17.43
N PRO A 304 -0.08 -17.73 18.19
CA PRO A 304 -0.99 -17.51 19.30
C PRO A 304 -0.31 -16.89 20.53
N LEU A 305 1.01 -17.00 20.64
CA LEU A 305 1.77 -16.67 21.84
C LEU A 305 3.00 -15.82 21.55
N ARG A 306 3.33 -14.95 22.51
CA ARG A 306 4.50 -14.08 22.51
C ARG A 306 5.12 -14.03 23.91
N PRO A 307 6.41 -14.40 24.02
CA PRO A 307 7.04 -15.07 25.17
C PRO A 307 6.11 -15.50 26.33
N GLY A 308 5.33 -16.57 26.11
CA GLY A 308 4.48 -17.20 27.12
C GLY A 308 3.20 -16.43 27.46
N GLN A 309 3.00 -15.26 26.86
CA GLN A 309 1.78 -14.46 26.95
C GLN A 309 0.99 -14.54 25.65
N PRO A 310 -0.32 -14.24 25.62
CA PRO A 310 -1.09 -14.21 24.38
C PRO A 310 -0.54 -13.16 23.41
N ALA A 311 -0.49 -13.45 22.11
CA ALA A 311 -0.09 -12.45 21.11
C ALA A 311 -1.12 -11.31 21.05
N ALA A 312 -0.70 -10.10 20.67
CA ALA A 312 -1.56 -8.91 20.75
C ALA A 312 -2.88 -9.08 19.96
N HIS A 313 -2.83 -9.70 18.78
CA HIS A 313 -4.01 -9.93 17.95
C HIS A 313 -5.00 -10.95 18.54
N THR A 314 -4.57 -11.78 19.50
CA THR A 314 -5.46 -12.72 20.20
C THR A 314 -6.26 -12.04 21.31
N ILE A 315 -5.78 -10.91 21.83
CA ILE A 315 -6.43 -10.14 22.89
C ILE A 315 -7.32 -9.04 22.27
N PHE A 316 -6.76 -8.29 21.33
CA PHE A 316 -7.37 -7.06 20.78
C PHE A 316 -7.96 -7.26 19.37
N GLY A 317 -7.77 -8.44 18.78
CA GLY A 317 -8.14 -8.73 17.40
C GLY A 317 -7.10 -8.24 16.38
N GLN A 318 -7.16 -8.81 15.18
CA GLN A 318 -6.22 -8.50 14.10
C GLN A 318 -6.32 -7.04 13.66
N GLY A 319 -7.53 -6.48 13.48
CA GLY A 319 -7.71 -5.11 13.00
C GLY A 319 -7.07 -4.05 13.90
N GLN A 320 -7.30 -4.11 15.22
CA GLN A 320 -6.69 -3.17 16.17
C GLN A 320 -5.17 -3.34 16.27
N THR A 321 -4.69 -4.57 16.20
CA THR A 321 -3.26 -4.89 16.27
C THR A 321 -2.53 -4.39 15.01
N THR A 322 -3.07 -4.61 13.81
CA THR A 322 -2.53 -4.05 12.56
C THR A 322 -2.50 -2.52 12.60
N ASN A 323 -3.58 -1.88 13.05
CA ASN A 323 -3.63 -0.42 13.14
C ASN A 323 -2.57 0.12 14.12
N SER A 324 -2.42 -0.53 15.27
CA SER A 324 -1.42 -0.16 16.27
C SER A 324 0.02 -0.38 15.78
N ALA A 325 0.28 -1.46 15.04
CA ALA A 325 1.58 -1.71 14.41
C ALA A 325 1.93 -0.61 13.40
N ASN A 326 0.98 -0.21 12.56
CA ASN A 326 1.16 0.89 11.62
C ASN A 326 1.39 2.23 12.35
N TYR A 327 0.64 2.51 13.41
CA TYR A 327 0.86 3.70 14.24
C TYR A 327 2.29 3.75 14.80
N LEU A 328 2.82 2.63 15.29
CA LEU A 328 4.22 2.55 15.74
C LEU A 328 5.22 2.85 14.61
N LEU A 329 4.92 2.49 13.36
CA LEU A 329 5.76 2.88 12.21
C LEU A 329 5.74 4.39 11.98
N ILE A 330 4.59 5.09 12.10
CA ILE A 330 4.56 6.58 12.09
C ILE A 330 5.43 7.12 13.20
N GLN A 331 5.22 6.60 14.40
CA GLN A 331 5.87 7.11 15.59
C GLN A 331 7.39 7.00 15.45
N ALA A 332 7.87 5.89 14.88
CA ALA A 332 9.28 5.72 14.55
C ALA A 332 9.75 6.75 13.50
N MET A 333 8.97 7.00 12.44
CA MET A 333 9.29 8.02 11.44
C MET A 333 9.38 9.43 12.04
N ASP A 334 8.44 9.80 12.92
CA ASP A 334 8.50 11.11 13.59
C ASP A 334 9.68 11.19 14.56
N GLN A 335 9.99 10.12 15.29
CA GLN A 335 11.19 10.05 16.13
C GLN A 335 12.49 10.22 15.30
N VAL A 336 12.55 9.65 14.09
CA VAL A 336 13.69 9.83 13.17
C VAL A 336 13.76 11.26 12.66
N ARG A 337 12.63 11.88 12.32
CA ARG A 337 12.56 13.30 11.91
C ARG A 337 13.06 14.25 12.99
N GLN A 338 12.90 13.87 14.26
CA GLN A 338 13.41 14.63 15.41
C GLN A 338 14.91 14.40 15.70
N LEU A 339 15.60 13.57 14.91
CA LEU A 339 17.07 13.57 14.89
C LEU A 339 17.49 14.78 14.06
N ASP A 340 18.31 15.68 14.61
CA ASP A 340 18.75 16.95 13.99
C ASP A 340 19.67 16.76 12.75
N ASN A 341 19.40 15.77 11.91
CA ASN A 341 20.06 15.50 10.64
C ASN A 341 19.02 15.06 9.58
N PRO A 342 18.77 15.87 8.55
CA PRO A 342 17.78 15.56 7.51
C PRO A 342 18.12 14.31 6.70
N GLN A 343 19.39 13.91 6.60
CA GLN A 343 19.79 12.67 5.92
C GLN A 343 19.26 11.42 6.61
N CYS A 344 18.91 11.50 7.91
CA CYS A 344 18.35 10.36 8.62
C CYS A 344 17.01 9.90 8.02
N MET A 345 16.20 10.83 7.50
CA MET A 345 14.94 10.49 6.84
C MET A 345 15.16 9.82 5.48
N ASP A 346 16.17 10.28 4.73
CA ASP A 346 16.54 9.67 3.45
C ASP A 346 17.03 8.22 3.66
N ILE A 347 17.95 8.01 4.61
CA ILE A 347 18.47 6.68 4.98
C ILE A 347 17.36 5.78 5.51
N PHE A 348 16.43 6.31 6.30
CA PHE A 348 15.30 5.53 6.83
C PHE A 348 14.37 5.04 5.70
N GLY A 349 14.21 5.84 4.64
CA GLY A 349 13.41 5.50 3.46
C GLY A 349 14.16 4.71 2.38
N GLU A 350 15.46 4.46 2.53
CA GLU A 350 16.24 3.68 1.58
C GLU A 350 15.86 2.20 1.65
N TYR A 351 15.41 1.66 0.51
CA TYR A 351 15.17 0.24 0.34
C TYR A 351 16.39 -0.39 -0.33
N PRO A 352 16.94 -1.50 0.23
CA PRO A 352 18.03 -2.19 -0.42
C PRO A 352 17.57 -2.75 -1.77
N SER A 353 18.41 -2.63 -2.79
CA SER A 353 18.13 -3.27 -4.09
C SER A 353 18.03 -4.80 -3.95
N GLN A 354 17.43 -5.46 -4.95
CA GLN A 354 17.33 -6.93 -4.98
C GLN A 354 18.69 -7.64 -4.91
N ASP A 355 19.78 -6.97 -5.31
CA ASP A 355 21.14 -7.50 -5.22
C ASP A 355 21.84 -7.20 -3.88
N GLU A 356 21.43 -6.14 -3.19
CA GLU A 356 21.98 -5.73 -1.90
C GLU A 356 21.32 -6.48 -0.74
N TYR A 357 20.01 -6.72 -0.81
CA TYR A 357 19.26 -7.38 0.26
C TYR A 357 19.81 -8.79 0.60
N PRO A 358 20.10 -9.68 -0.38
CA PRO A 358 20.72 -10.97 -0.10
C PRO A 358 22.12 -10.82 0.51
N LYS A 359 22.91 -9.82 0.13
CA LYS A 359 24.26 -9.59 0.70
C LYS A 359 24.18 -9.07 2.14
N MET A 360 23.25 -8.15 2.42
CA MET A 360 22.96 -7.66 3.77
C MET A 360 22.55 -8.77 4.71
N ILE A 361 21.72 -9.70 4.24
CA ILE A 361 21.27 -10.84 5.03
C ILE A 361 22.36 -11.89 5.15
N SER A 362 22.95 -12.34 4.04
CA SER A 362 23.80 -13.55 3.98
C SER A 362 25.20 -13.42 4.59
N GLN A 363 25.76 -12.20 4.71
CA GLN A 363 27.17 -12.01 5.08
C GLN A 363 27.42 -11.39 6.46
N LYS A 364 26.38 -11.15 7.27
CA LYS A 364 26.49 -10.34 8.49
C LYS A 364 25.72 -10.92 9.68
N THR A 365 25.65 -10.15 10.77
CA THR A 365 24.94 -10.45 12.01
C THR A 365 23.48 -10.88 11.78
N GLY A 366 22.80 -10.37 10.75
CA GLY A 366 21.42 -10.74 10.39
C GLY A 366 21.22 -12.24 10.11
N SER A 367 22.11 -12.88 9.33
CA SER A 367 22.05 -14.33 9.12
C SER A 367 22.30 -15.11 10.40
N LEU A 368 23.24 -14.66 11.23
CA LEU A 368 23.50 -15.30 12.52
C LEU A 368 22.24 -15.26 13.40
N PHE A 369 21.58 -14.11 13.52
CA PHE A 369 20.36 -13.98 14.31
C PHE A 369 19.22 -14.83 13.77
N ARG A 370 18.96 -14.78 12.46
CA ARG A 370 17.88 -15.55 11.83
C ARG A 370 18.09 -17.07 11.96
N ILE A 371 19.27 -17.56 11.58
CA ILE A 371 19.58 -19.00 11.66
C ILE A 371 19.57 -19.47 13.13
N ARG A 372 20.01 -18.63 14.07
CA ARG A 372 19.98 -18.95 15.49
C ARG A 372 18.55 -19.01 16.02
N ASP A 373 17.68 -18.10 15.60
CA ASP A 373 16.27 -18.09 16.00
C ASP A 373 15.54 -19.33 15.47
N ASP A 374 15.67 -19.62 14.17
CA ASP A 374 15.19 -20.86 13.54
C ASP A 374 15.70 -22.12 14.27
N TYR A 375 17.00 -22.17 14.56
CA TYR A 375 17.60 -23.29 15.30
C TYR A 375 17.03 -23.42 16.70
N LYS A 376 16.84 -22.30 17.40
CA LYS A 376 16.32 -22.30 18.78
C LYS A 376 14.84 -22.67 18.83
N ASN A 377 14.01 -22.24 17.87
CA ASN A 377 12.59 -22.62 17.79
C ASN A 377 12.40 -24.15 17.82
N LEU A 378 13.31 -24.89 17.18
CA LEU A 378 13.30 -26.35 17.12
C LEU A 378 13.91 -27.05 18.36
N THR A 379 14.36 -26.30 19.36
CA THR A 379 14.92 -26.84 20.61
C THR A 379 13.93 -26.78 21.77
N LYS A 380 14.04 -27.74 22.70
CA LYS A 380 13.13 -27.85 23.86
C LYS A 380 13.11 -26.59 24.74
N ASP A 381 14.24 -25.89 24.83
CA ASP A 381 14.39 -24.69 25.68
C ASP A 381 13.54 -23.50 25.23
N TYR A 382 13.05 -23.51 23.99
CA TYR A 382 12.25 -22.41 23.41
C TYR A 382 10.74 -22.68 23.45
N ALA A 383 10.36 -23.94 23.71
CA ALA A 383 8.98 -24.39 23.70
C ALA A 383 8.09 -23.68 24.74
N THR A 384 8.68 -23.23 25.86
CA THR A 384 7.99 -22.51 26.92
C THR A 384 7.69 -21.05 26.56
N LEU A 385 8.29 -20.50 25.51
CA LEU A 385 8.16 -19.10 25.13
C LEU A 385 7.20 -18.89 23.97
N LYS A 386 7.24 -19.74 22.94
CA LYS A 386 6.40 -19.59 21.75
C LYS A 386 5.51 -20.79 21.43
N GLY A 387 5.62 -21.86 22.22
CA GLY A 387 5.05 -23.17 21.86
C GLY A 387 6.11 -24.08 21.26
N PHE A 388 5.88 -25.39 21.32
CA PHE A 388 6.84 -26.39 20.85
C PHE A 388 6.91 -26.42 19.33
N CYS A 389 8.06 -26.06 18.76
CA CYS A 389 8.33 -26.03 17.30
C CYS A 389 7.24 -25.29 16.51
N GLU A 390 6.96 -24.05 16.90
CA GLU A 390 6.00 -23.16 16.24
C GLU A 390 6.32 -22.96 14.75
N ASP A 391 7.60 -22.85 14.37
CA ASP A 391 8.02 -22.70 12.97
C ASP A 391 7.47 -23.83 12.07
N LEU A 392 7.17 -25.01 12.65
CA LEU A 392 6.56 -26.13 11.92
C LEU A 392 5.04 -26.00 11.76
N ASP A 393 4.36 -25.28 12.66
CA ASP A 393 2.95 -24.93 12.51
C ASP A 393 2.76 -23.87 11.42
N GLU A 394 3.66 -22.89 11.38
CA GLU A 394 3.73 -21.83 10.37
C GLU A 394 4.04 -22.39 8.97
N GLY A 395 4.64 -23.58 8.89
CA GLY A 395 5.12 -24.17 7.64
C GLY A 395 6.39 -23.49 7.11
N LYS A 396 7.15 -22.84 8.00
CA LYS A 396 8.38 -22.10 7.67
C LYS A 396 9.48 -23.05 7.22
N TYR A 397 10.12 -22.72 6.10
CA TYR A 397 11.30 -23.44 5.60
C TYR A 397 12.57 -22.97 6.32
N SER A 398 12.70 -23.35 7.60
CA SER A 398 13.86 -23.03 8.43
C SER A 398 15.17 -23.62 7.89
N PHE A 399 16.30 -23.00 8.23
CA PHE A 399 17.61 -23.45 7.73
C PHE A 399 17.92 -24.95 7.95
N PRO A 400 17.63 -25.55 9.14
CA PRO A 400 17.79 -26.99 9.35
C PRO A 400 16.91 -27.85 8.42
N LEU A 401 15.69 -27.38 8.14
CA LEU A 401 14.75 -28.09 7.28
C LEU A 401 15.18 -28.06 5.81
N VAL A 402 15.65 -26.91 5.34
CA VAL A 402 16.22 -26.77 3.98
C VAL A 402 17.44 -27.68 3.82
N HIS A 403 18.34 -27.73 4.81
CA HIS A 403 19.46 -28.67 4.79
C HIS A 403 19.00 -30.12 4.73
N ALA A 404 18.01 -30.53 5.53
CA ALA A 404 17.50 -31.89 5.51
C ALA A 404 16.90 -32.27 4.14
N LEU A 405 16.10 -31.38 3.55
CA LEU A 405 15.50 -31.59 2.22
C LEU A 405 16.54 -31.66 1.09
N THR A 406 17.67 -30.95 1.26
CA THR A 406 18.77 -30.94 0.29
C THR A 406 19.63 -32.19 0.40
N THR A 407 19.94 -32.61 1.63
CA THR A 407 20.77 -33.79 1.92
C THR A 407 20.01 -35.09 1.70
N GLN A 408 18.68 -35.08 1.87
CA GLN A 408 17.81 -36.24 1.68
C GLN A 408 16.66 -35.91 0.70
N PRO A 409 16.96 -35.68 -0.60
CA PRO A 409 15.96 -35.22 -1.56
C PRO A 409 14.83 -36.22 -1.82
N ARG A 410 15.07 -37.50 -1.54
CA ARG A 410 14.08 -38.61 -1.65
C ARG A 410 13.35 -38.91 -0.35
N ASN A 411 13.46 -38.09 0.69
CA ASN A 411 12.73 -38.30 1.93
C ASN A 411 11.23 -38.00 1.74
N VAL A 412 10.49 -39.03 1.29
CA VAL A 412 9.05 -38.95 0.99
C VAL A 412 8.24 -38.67 2.25
N GLN A 413 8.68 -39.18 3.40
CA GLN A 413 8.02 -38.99 4.68
C GLN A 413 8.06 -37.51 5.10
N LEU A 414 9.24 -36.89 5.12
CA LEU A 414 9.38 -35.47 5.48
C LEU A 414 8.57 -34.57 4.53
N ARG A 415 8.64 -34.82 3.21
CA ARG A 415 7.86 -34.07 2.22
C ARG A 415 6.35 -34.27 2.38
N GLY A 416 5.92 -35.48 2.72
CA GLY A 416 4.52 -35.81 2.99
C GLY A 416 3.98 -35.03 4.19
N ILE A 417 4.74 -35.03 5.30
CA ILE A 417 4.38 -34.31 6.53
C ILE A 417 4.26 -32.80 6.27
N LEU A 418 5.24 -32.20 5.57
CA LEU A 418 5.19 -30.77 5.24
C LEU A 418 3.98 -30.43 4.35
N ARG A 419 3.68 -31.26 3.36
CA ARG A 419 2.52 -31.06 2.47
C ARG A 419 1.19 -31.19 3.23
N GLU A 420 1.11 -32.11 4.18
CA GLU A 420 -0.08 -32.26 5.03
C GLU A 420 -0.27 -31.04 5.94
N SER A 421 0.80 -30.53 6.55
CA SER A 421 0.76 -29.35 7.43
C SER A 421 0.26 -28.08 6.75
N GLN A 422 0.53 -27.91 5.45
CA GLN A 422 0.02 -26.79 4.65
C GLN A 422 -1.51 -26.81 4.51
N ASN A 423 -2.14 -27.98 4.58
CA ASN A 423 -3.60 -28.12 4.46
C ASN A 423 -4.31 -27.96 5.81
N THR A 424 -3.65 -28.28 6.93
CA THR A 424 -4.27 -28.35 8.26
C THR A 424 -4.11 -27.08 9.09
N LYS A 425 -3.40 -26.05 8.58
CA LYS A 425 -3.07 -24.80 9.31
C LYS A 425 -2.47 -25.09 10.70
N GLY A 426 -1.46 -25.97 10.72
CA GLY A 426 -0.75 -26.36 11.94
C GLY A 426 -0.32 -27.83 11.93
N MET A 427 0.60 -28.19 12.81
CA MET A 427 1.20 -29.53 12.89
C MET A 427 0.99 -30.18 14.26
N SER A 428 0.51 -31.42 14.27
CA SER A 428 0.31 -32.16 15.52
C SER A 428 1.64 -32.50 16.21
N LEU A 429 1.63 -32.63 17.54
CA LEU A 429 2.83 -32.94 18.33
C LEU A 429 3.59 -34.19 17.83
N PRO A 430 2.92 -35.32 17.48
CA PRO A 430 3.62 -36.49 16.93
C PRO A 430 4.31 -36.20 15.59
N LEU A 431 3.70 -35.38 14.73
CA LEU A 431 4.29 -34.99 13.46
C LEU A 431 5.51 -34.08 13.66
N LYS A 432 5.44 -33.13 14.61
CA LYS A 432 6.59 -32.29 15.00
C LYS A 432 7.77 -33.12 15.49
N GLN A 433 7.51 -34.11 16.35
CA GLN A 433 8.54 -35.03 16.83
C GLN A 433 9.16 -35.83 15.69
N CYS A 434 8.33 -36.32 14.76
CA CYS A 434 8.80 -37.02 13.57
C CYS A 434 9.72 -36.12 12.71
N VAL A 435 9.34 -34.87 12.48
CA VAL A 435 10.20 -33.90 11.75
C VAL A 435 11.54 -33.73 12.47
N LEU A 436 11.55 -33.51 13.78
CA LEU A 436 12.80 -33.38 14.55
C LEU A 436 13.70 -34.62 14.45
N GLU A 437 13.12 -35.83 14.49
CA GLU A 437 13.87 -37.07 14.28
C GLU A 437 14.50 -37.13 12.88
N GLN A 438 13.77 -36.73 11.84
CA GLN A 438 14.31 -36.67 10.48
C GLN A 438 15.44 -35.63 10.37
N LEU A 439 15.31 -34.47 11.02
CA LEU A 439 16.37 -33.45 11.06
C LEU A 439 17.64 -33.97 11.74
N ASN A 440 17.51 -34.70 12.86
CA ASN A 440 18.64 -35.31 13.55
C ASN A 440 19.29 -36.43 12.73
N GLN A 441 18.49 -37.28 12.08
CA GLN A 441 19.00 -38.34 11.18
C GLN A 441 19.75 -37.76 9.96
N ALA A 442 19.32 -36.60 9.48
CA ALA A 442 20.00 -35.87 8.40
C ALA A 442 21.25 -35.12 8.87
N GLY A 443 21.55 -35.09 10.17
CA GLY A 443 22.62 -34.28 10.76
C GLY A 443 22.40 -32.77 10.62
N SER A 444 21.16 -32.34 10.38
CA SER A 444 20.83 -30.94 10.09
C SER A 444 21.00 -30.03 11.28
N MET A 445 20.76 -30.54 12.50
CA MET A 445 20.92 -29.77 13.74
C MET A 445 22.40 -29.50 14.01
N GLU A 446 23.26 -30.53 13.89
CA GLU A 446 24.71 -30.42 14.02
C GLU A 446 25.31 -29.53 12.93
N TYR A 447 24.85 -29.68 11.68
CA TYR A 447 25.26 -28.83 10.57
C TYR A 447 24.93 -27.36 10.84
N THR A 448 23.69 -27.08 11.26
CA THR A 448 23.26 -25.71 11.58
C THR A 448 24.08 -25.11 12.71
N HIS A 449 24.35 -25.88 13.78
CA HIS A 449 25.22 -25.46 14.87
C HIS A 449 26.66 -25.15 14.39
N SER A 450 27.21 -25.97 13.49
CA SER A 450 28.53 -25.73 12.88
C SER A 450 28.56 -24.45 12.04
N ILE A 451 27.52 -24.20 11.25
CA ILE A 451 27.37 -22.95 10.47
C ILE A 451 27.28 -21.73 11.39
N LEU A 452 26.50 -21.79 12.47
CA LEU A 452 26.44 -20.73 13.48
C LEU A 452 27.81 -20.44 14.09
N GLY A 453 28.60 -21.48 14.40
CA GLY A 453 29.98 -21.32 14.87
C GLY A 453 30.91 -20.66 13.85
N LYS A 454 30.79 -21.02 12.57
CA LYS A 454 31.55 -20.39 11.48
C LYS A 454 31.18 -18.92 11.29
N LEU A 455 29.88 -18.60 11.30
CA LEU A 455 29.39 -17.22 11.20
C LEU A 455 29.89 -16.38 12.37
N MET A 456 29.82 -16.91 13.60
CA MET A 456 30.35 -16.24 14.78
C MET A 456 31.85 -15.96 14.64
N LYS A 457 32.64 -16.96 14.22
CA LYS A 457 34.08 -16.80 14.01
C LYS A 457 34.38 -15.74 12.94
N ASN A 458 33.63 -15.73 11.83
CA ASN A 458 33.79 -14.72 10.79
C ASN A 458 33.49 -13.31 11.33
N ILE A 459 32.41 -13.14 12.10
CA ILE A 459 32.08 -11.86 12.75
C ILE A 459 33.22 -11.42 13.68
N THR A 460 33.77 -12.33 14.51
CA THR A 460 34.90 -12.01 15.39
C THR A 460 36.15 -11.59 14.61
N VAL A 461 36.43 -12.25 13.47
CA VAL A 461 37.55 -11.88 12.60
C VAL A 461 37.37 -10.49 12.00
N GLU A 462 36.15 -10.11 11.62
CA GLU A 462 35.83 -8.78 11.07
C GLU A 462 35.86 -7.67 12.13
N ILE A 463 35.58 -7.99 13.41
CA ILE A 463 35.65 -7.02 14.52
C ILE A 463 37.10 -6.56 14.75
N GLY A 464 38.09 -7.45 14.68
CA GLY A 464 39.49 -7.12 14.99
C GLY A 464 40.06 -5.93 14.17
N PRO A 465 39.94 -5.93 12.83
CA PRO A 465 40.32 -4.79 11.99
C PRO A 465 39.57 -3.50 12.34
N LEU A 466 38.29 -3.60 12.73
CA LEU A 466 37.51 -2.43 13.17
C LEU A 466 38.04 -1.89 14.51
N GLU A 467 38.33 -2.74 15.49
CA GLU A 467 38.93 -2.32 16.76
C GLU A 467 40.29 -1.63 16.55
N GLN A 468 41.13 -2.17 15.65
CA GLN A 468 42.40 -1.54 15.29
C GLN A 468 42.19 -0.16 14.65
N LYS A 469 41.20 -0.03 13.76
CA LYS A 469 40.89 1.23 13.08
C LYS A 469 40.30 2.27 14.04
N MET A 470 39.44 1.85 14.95
CA MET A 470 38.78 2.71 15.93
C MET A 470 39.68 3.03 17.14
N GLY A 471 40.75 2.26 17.35
CA GLY A 471 41.72 2.49 18.41
C GLY A 471 41.27 2.01 19.80
N CYS A 472 40.16 1.28 19.89
CA CYS A 472 39.65 0.69 21.13
C CYS A 472 38.88 -0.61 20.86
N SER A 473 38.95 -1.55 21.83
CA SER A 473 38.20 -2.81 21.80
C SER A 473 36.73 -2.59 22.17
N ASN A 474 35.85 -3.42 21.60
CA ASN A 474 34.40 -3.37 21.81
C ASN A 474 33.92 -4.35 22.89
#